data_AF-A0A455UJ06-F1
#
_entry.id   AF-A0A455UJ06-F1
#
_cell.length_a   1.000
_cell.length_b   1.000
_cell.length_c   1.000
_cell.angle_alpha   90.00
_cell.angle_beta   90.00
_cell.angle_gamma   90.00
#
_symmetry.space_group_name_H-M   'P 1'
#
loop_
_entity.id
_entity.type
_entity.pdbx_description
1 polymer ?
#
loop_
_entity_poly.entity_id
_entity_poly.type
_entity_poly.pdbx_seq_one_letter_code
_entity_poly.pdbx_strand_id
1 'polypeptide(L)' 'MICEDQKHRDELLRVTNEQSVMTRPIWQLMNSLPMYAHAPAGELSNSRWLEERVVNLPSSLSPPMGKAYA' A
#
# COMPACT_ATOMS: atom_id res chain seq x y z
N MET A 1 2.94 3.55 6.87
CA MET A 1 4.41 3.72 6.94
C MET A 1 4.90 4.34 5.65
N ILE A 2 5.98 5.14 5.67
CA ILE A 2 6.61 5.72 4.48
C ILE A 2 8.03 5.14 4.37
N CYS A 3 8.33 4.48 3.27
CA CYS A 3 9.64 3.91 2.96
C CYS A 3 10.54 4.94 2.23
N GLU A 4 11.84 4.66 2.16
CA GLU A 4 12.82 5.54 1.51
C GLU A 4 12.62 5.60 -0.01
N ASP A 5 12.33 4.45 -0.61
CA ASP A 5 12.11 4.27 -2.05
C ASP A 5 11.19 3.05 -2.33
N GLN A 6 10.94 2.81 -3.61
CA GLN A 6 10.11 1.70 -4.08
C GLN A 6 10.70 0.33 -3.74
N LYS A 7 12.02 0.17 -3.82
CA LYS A 7 12.67 -1.13 -3.55
C LYS A 7 12.54 -1.49 -2.08
N HIS A 8 12.77 -0.53 -1.19
CA HIS A 8 12.57 -0.70 0.25
C HIS A 8 11.10 -0.99 0.56
N ARG A 9 10.16 -0.28 -0.10
CA ARG A 9 8.73 -0.56 0.03
C ARG A 9 8.37 -1.99 -0.38
N ASP A 10 8.84 -2.44 -1.52
CA ASP A 10 8.55 -3.77 -2.05
C ASP A 10 9.16 -4.88 -1.19
N GLU A 11 10.37 -4.66 -0.66
CA GLU A 11 11.00 -5.59 0.29
C GLU A 11 10.24 -5.68 1.61
N LEU A 12 9.78 -4.55 2.15
CA LEU A 12 8.96 -4.55 3.37
C LEU A 12 7.65 -5.30 3.17
N LEU A 13 6.98 -5.08 2.04
CA LEU A 13 5.76 -5.83 1.68
C LEU A 13 6.06 -7.33 1.60
N ARG A 14 7.12 -7.73 0.91
CA ARG A 14 7.50 -9.14 0.74
C ARG A 14 7.77 -9.82 2.10
N VAL A 15 8.69 -9.26 2.89
CA VAL A 15 9.10 -9.84 4.18
C VAL A 15 7.93 -9.96 5.15
N THR A 16 7.10 -8.91 5.27
CA THR A 16 5.99 -8.93 6.22
C THR A 16 4.90 -9.90 5.81
N ASN A 17 4.54 -9.97 4.52
CA ASN A 17 3.56 -10.93 4.04
C ASN A 17 4.07 -12.38 4.15
N GLU A 18 5.36 -12.65 3.92
CA GLU A 18 5.99 -13.96 4.18
C GLU A 18 5.89 -14.37 5.67
N GLN A 19 5.86 -13.39 6.57
CA GLN A 19 5.68 -13.59 8.02
C GLN A 19 4.21 -13.59 8.46
N SER A 20 3.26 -13.71 7.53
CA SER A 20 1.81 -13.67 7.79
C SER A 20 1.30 -12.35 8.39
N VAL A 21 2.06 -11.27 8.26
CA VAL A 21 1.62 -9.91 8.61
C VAL A 21 1.11 -9.24 7.33
N MET A 22 -0.21 -9.07 7.23
CA MET A 22 -0.85 -8.55 6.02
C MET A 22 -0.58 -7.05 5.84
N THR A 23 0.45 -6.72 5.07
CA THR A 23 0.72 -5.35 4.62
C THR A 23 0.35 -5.20 3.15
N ARG A 24 0.00 -3.98 2.74
CA ARG A 24 -0.42 -3.69 1.36
C ARG A 24 0.20 -2.38 0.88
N PRO A 25 0.54 -2.23 -0.41
CA PRO A 25 0.89 -0.92 -0.94
C PRO A 25 -0.30 0.05 -0.80
N ILE A 26 -0.03 1.34 -0.90
CA ILE A 26 -1.08 2.34 -1.16
C ILE A 26 -1.74 2.08 -2.52
N TRP A 27 -2.91 2.69 -2.75
CA TRP A 27 -3.62 2.60 -4.01
C TRP A 27 -2.77 3.04 -5.20
N GLN A 28 -2.88 2.28 -6.29
CA GLN A 28 -2.34 2.70 -7.58
C GLN A 28 -3.05 3.97 -8.07
N LEU A 29 -2.30 4.91 -8.65
CA LEU A 29 -2.86 6.16 -9.14
C LEU A 29 -3.84 5.94 -10.29
N MET A 30 -5.00 6.60 -10.23
CA MET A 30 -6.08 6.43 -11.21
C MET A 30 -5.62 6.67 -12.65
N ASN A 31 -4.81 7.69 -12.90
CA ASN A 31 -4.31 8.03 -14.24
C ASN A 31 -3.36 6.99 -14.85
N SER A 32 -2.91 5.99 -14.07
CA SER A 32 -2.14 4.85 -14.57
C SER A 32 -3.02 3.65 -14.94
N LEU A 33 -4.30 3.66 -14.58
CA LEU A 33 -5.24 2.59 -14.91
C LEU A 33 -5.73 2.74 -16.36
N PRO A 34 -5.84 1.64 -17.14
CA PRO A 34 -6.29 1.71 -18.54
C PRO A 34 -7.64 2.40 -18.73
N MET A 35 -8.56 2.26 -17.77
CA MET A 35 -9.88 2.91 -17.80
C MET A 35 -9.81 4.44 -17.84
N TYR A 36 -8.73 5.04 -17.31
CA TYR A 36 -8.55 6.49 -17.22
C TYR A 36 -7.44 7.02 -18.14
N ALA A 37 -6.99 6.23 -19.12
CA ALA A 37 -5.90 6.62 -20.03
C ALA A 37 -6.17 7.92 -20.81
N HIS A 38 -7.45 8.28 -21.00
CA HIS A 38 -7.88 9.49 -21.70
C HIS A 38 -8.49 10.55 -20.76
N ALA A 39 -8.46 10.33 -19.45
CA ALA A 39 -8.93 11.30 -18.49
C ALA A 39 -7.88 12.39 -18.26
N PRO A 40 -8.28 13.67 -18.12
CA PRO A 40 -7.33 14.72 -17.78
C PRO A 40 -6.73 14.49 -16.38
N ALA A 41 -5.43 14.69 -16.25
CA ALA A 41 -4.70 14.65 -15.00
C ALA A 41 -3.80 15.89 -14.88
N GLY A 42 -3.74 16.47 -13.69
CA GLY A 42 -2.84 17.58 -13.38
C GLY A 42 -1.42 17.11 -13.05
N GLU A 43 -0.67 18.00 -12.39
CA GLU A 43 0.59 17.65 -11.73
C GLU A 43 0.30 16.70 -10.55
N LEU A 44 1.08 15.62 -10.42
CA LEU A 44 0.84 14.53 -9.46
C LEU A 44 2.15 14.07 -8.79
N SER A 45 3.17 14.94 -8.70
CA SER A 45 4.49 14.65 -8.14
C SER A 45 4.41 13.99 -6.77
N ASN A 46 3.64 14.59 -5.86
CA ASN A 46 3.44 14.07 -4.51
C ASN A 46 2.75 12.70 -4.52
N SER A 47 1.70 12.55 -5.34
CA SER A 47 0.95 11.29 -5.44
C SER A 47 1.83 10.16 -5.97
N ARG A 48 2.68 10.43 -6.97
CA ARG A 48 3.66 9.47 -7.49
C ARG A 48 4.73 9.12 -6.45
N TRP A 49 5.24 10.14 -5.77
CA TRP A 49 6.23 9.95 -4.71
C TRP A 49 5.69 9.07 -3.56
N LEU A 50 4.42 9.24 -3.20
CA LEU A 50 3.73 8.45 -2.18
C LEU A 50 3.40 7.02 -2.67
N GLU A 51 2.97 6.84 -3.92
CA GLU A 51 2.70 5.52 -4.52
C GLU A 51 3.94 4.60 -4.45
N GLU A 52 5.12 5.15 -4.63
CA GLU A 52 6.38 4.41 -4.51
C GLU A 52 6.68 3.99 -3.06
N ARG A 53 6.25 4.75 -2.06
CA ARG A 53 6.81 4.67 -0.69
C ARG A 53 5.84 4.24 0.40
N VAL A 54 4.54 4.43 0.20
CA VAL A 54 3.58 4.21 1.29
C VAL A 54 3.15 2.74 1.37
N VAL A 55 3.22 2.21 2.60
CA VAL A 55 2.67 0.90 2.97
C VAL A 55 1.56 1.08 4.00
N ASN A 56 0.43 0.44 3.71
CA ASN A 56 -0.69 0.25 4.63
C ASN A 56 -0.35 -0.89 5.60
N LEU A 57 -0.50 -0.59 6.89
CA LEU A 57 -0.30 -1.54 7.98
C LEU A 57 -1.63 -2.18 8.39
N PRO A 58 -1.63 -3.38 8.99
CA PRO A 58 -2.79 -3.88 9.69
C PRO A 58 -3.23 -2.88 10.76
N SER A 59 -4.49 -2.46 10.71
CA SER A 59 -5.07 -1.49 11.66
C SER A 59 -6.31 -2.03 12.38
N SER A 60 -6.71 -3.27 12.07
CA SER A 60 -7.82 -3.93 12.76
C SER A 60 -7.42 -4.24 14.20
N LEU A 61 -8.40 -4.18 15.10
CA LEU A 61 -8.21 -4.61 16.48
C LEU A 61 -7.88 -6.10 16.50
N SER A 62 -6.88 -6.48 17.29
CA SER A 62 -6.70 -7.88 17.67
C SER A 62 -7.99 -8.36 18.34
N PRO A 63 -8.49 -9.56 18.01
CA PRO A 63 -9.63 -10.11 18.73
C PRO A 63 -9.31 -10.14 20.22
N PRO A 64 -10.31 -9.90 21.10
CA PRO A 64 -10.12 -10.16 22.51
C PRO A 64 -9.66 -11.61 22.69
N MET A 65 -8.69 -11.82 23.59
CA MET A 65 -8.10 -13.13 23.87
C MET A 65 -9.20 -14.22 23.95
N GLY A 66 -9.11 -15.22 23.08
CA GLY A 66 -10.00 -16.38 23.07
C GLY A 66 -11.15 -16.36 22.06
N LYS A 67 -11.27 -15.37 21.17
CA LYS A 67 -12.25 -15.42 20.06
C LYS A 67 -11.57 -15.23 18.70
N ALA A 68 -11.60 -16.25 17.85
CA ALA A 68 -11.34 -16.06 16.43
C ALA A 68 -12.60 -15.47 15.77
N TYR A 69 -12.44 -14.48 14.89
CA TYR A 69 -13.53 -14.09 13.99
C TYR A 69 -13.61 -15.14 12.88
N ALA A 70 -14.79 -15.73 12.71
CA ALA A 70 -15.10 -16.74 11.71
C ALA A 70 -15.09 -16.16 10.29
#